data_AF-A0A7Z9WYE5-F1
#
_entry.id   AF-A0A7Z9WYE5-F1
#
_cell.length_a   1.000
_cell.length_b   1.000
_cell.length_c   1.000
_cell.angle_alpha   90.00
_cell.angle_beta   90.00
_cell.angle_gamma   90.00
#
_symmetry.space_group_name_H-M   'P 1'
#
loop_
_entity.id
_entity.type
_entity.pdbx_description
1 polymer ?
#
loop_
_entity_poly.entity_id
_entity_poly.type
_entity_poly.pdbx_seq_one_letter_code
_entity_poly.pdbx_strand_id
1 'polypeptide(L)'
;MMTMDTAITDLNPFQARNIIEEMRKGSVPADYVPLFTVGRSNWLNFIEDDLVNYIAEGGAKVRFLHGGYGDGKTHFMSVIRHIGMRQGFAVSFVVLTRDVPIHKFEAVYQSIVQQLQGDFPGIGIRSLLNSWLSSLAEKDTVPERDEILNLAETLRNLPEMNVNFANGLIALVKNRFSPLEEGELQEERTESRETLFRWFEGGKVTKRELKPFSVFEVVNKANSKQILNSLNSFLRFYGHKGIILLLDELETVLSQAKSIRNAAYENVRLLIDNTEHAAYFHIFFAIIPEVLLSEKGFKSYDALWSRVRSIGQQQDQRLNYRGVLVDLHRTPLKSEELITLGQSLRQIHQISY
;
A
#
# COMPACT_ATOMS: atom_id res chain seq x y z
N MET A 1 -7.95 10.91 -22.23
CA MET A 1 -6.53 10.46 -22.25
C MET A 1 -5.70 11.62 -22.75
N MET A 2 -4.94 12.30 -21.88
CA MET A 2 -3.81 13.11 -22.34
C MET A 2 -2.77 12.13 -22.91
N THR A 3 -2.25 12.42 -24.10
CA THR A 3 -1.15 11.63 -24.69
C THR A 3 0.13 11.89 -23.90
N MET A 4 1.05 10.92 -23.85
CA MET A 4 2.31 11.06 -23.09
C MET A 4 3.08 12.34 -23.45
N ASP A 5 3.05 12.75 -24.74
CA ASP A 5 3.68 13.99 -25.22
C ASP A 5 3.09 15.26 -24.59
N THR A 6 1.76 15.34 -24.41
CA THR A 6 1.11 16.49 -23.75
C THR A 6 1.48 16.58 -22.27
N ALA A 7 1.63 15.46 -21.58
CA ALA A 7 1.97 15.47 -20.15
C ALA A 7 3.46 15.79 -19.89
N ILE A 8 4.36 15.47 -20.83
CA ILE A 8 5.79 15.84 -20.74
C ILE A 8 5.98 17.34 -20.97
N THR A 9 5.24 17.93 -21.90
CA THR A 9 5.35 19.35 -22.25
C THR A 9 4.84 20.31 -21.17
N ASP A 10 3.97 19.83 -20.27
CA ASP A 10 3.46 20.58 -19.12
C ASP A 10 4.41 20.58 -17.90
N LEU A 11 5.53 19.86 -17.95
CA LEU A 11 6.52 19.86 -16.85
C LEU A 11 7.20 21.21 -16.71
N ASN A 12 7.35 21.68 -15.46
CA ASN A 12 8.22 22.83 -15.20
C ASN A 12 9.71 22.40 -15.14
N PRO A 13 10.66 23.33 -15.37
CA PRO A 13 12.09 23.01 -15.40
C PRO A 13 12.62 22.37 -14.11
N PHE A 14 12.07 22.73 -12.95
CA PHE A 14 12.45 22.16 -11.66
C PHE A 14 12.01 20.70 -11.53
N GLN A 15 10.78 20.38 -11.92
CA GLN A 15 10.24 19.01 -11.94
C GLN A 15 11.02 18.14 -12.93
N ALA A 16 11.25 18.63 -14.14
CA ALA A 16 12.04 17.94 -15.16
C ALA A 16 13.47 17.63 -14.66
N ARG A 17 14.11 18.60 -13.99
CA ARG A 17 15.44 18.40 -13.39
C ARG A 17 15.43 17.40 -12.24
N ASN A 18 14.41 17.41 -11.38
CA ASN A 18 14.29 16.43 -10.30
C ASN A 18 14.15 15.00 -10.83
N ILE A 19 13.35 14.80 -11.89
CA ILE A 19 13.20 13.51 -12.58
C ILE A 19 14.58 12.99 -13.06
N ILE A 20 15.36 13.84 -13.73
CA ILE A 20 16.68 13.45 -14.26
C ILE A 20 17.69 13.13 -13.14
N GLU A 21 17.70 13.91 -12.05
CA GLU A 21 18.59 13.68 -10.92
C GLU A 21 18.23 12.41 -10.12
N GLU A 22 16.94 12.11 -9.95
CA GLU A 22 16.48 10.86 -9.32
C GLU A 22 16.86 9.65 -10.18
N MET A 23 16.65 9.71 -11.49
CA MET A 23 17.07 8.64 -12.41
C MET A 23 18.60 8.45 -12.44
N ARG A 24 19.37 9.54 -12.39
CA ARG A 24 20.85 9.50 -12.34
C ARG A 24 21.35 8.79 -11.08
N LYS A 25 20.63 8.92 -9.96
CA LYS A 25 20.92 8.23 -8.69
C LYS A 25 20.46 6.77 -8.67
N GLY A 26 19.83 6.29 -9.76
CA GLY A 26 19.26 4.94 -9.84
C GLY A 26 17.91 4.79 -9.11
N SER A 27 17.31 5.91 -8.68
CA SER A 27 15.98 5.96 -8.08
C SER A 27 14.91 6.23 -9.14
N VAL A 28 13.69 5.71 -8.93
CA VAL A 28 12.57 5.96 -9.84
C VAL A 28 11.76 7.17 -9.35
N PRO A 29 11.54 8.21 -10.19
CA PRO A 29 10.72 9.36 -9.82
C PRO A 29 9.25 8.99 -9.79
N ALA A 30 8.81 8.50 -8.64
CA ALA A 30 7.57 7.76 -8.46
C ALA A 30 6.31 8.55 -8.89
N ASP A 31 6.34 9.88 -8.84
CA ASP A 31 5.22 10.76 -9.20
C ASP A 31 5.14 11.04 -10.72
N TYR A 32 6.24 10.82 -11.45
CA TYR A 32 6.38 11.16 -12.88
C TYR A 32 6.53 9.94 -13.80
N VAL A 33 6.47 8.75 -13.23
CA VAL A 33 6.59 7.45 -13.94
C VAL A 33 5.70 7.31 -15.17
N PRO A 34 4.42 7.77 -15.17
CA PRO A 34 3.58 7.68 -16.36
C PRO A 34 4.14 8.41 -17.59
N LEU A 35 5.03 9.39 -17.42
CA LEU A 35 5.58 10.20 -18.52
C LEU A 35 6.57 9.45 -19.41
N PHE A 36 7.15 8.36 -18.91
CA PHE A 36 8.15 7.58 -19.63
C PHE A 36 7.89 6.08 -19.54
N THR A 37 6.68 5.67 -19.16
CA THR A 37 6.30 4.26 -19.18
C THR A 37 5.97 3.80 -20.60
N VAL A 38 6.90 3.07 -21.21
CA VAL A 38 6.70 2.40 -22.50
C VAL A 38 6.52 0.90 -22.31
N GLY A 39 5.78 0.26 -23.22
CA GLY A 39 5.54 -1.18 -23.21
C GLY A 39 4.75 -1.71 -22.01
N ARG A 40 4.61 -3.05 -21.94
CA ARG A 40 3.88 -3.77 -20.87
C ARG A 40 2.40 -3.36 -20.73
N SER A 41 1.82 -2.73 -21.75
CA SER A 41 0.43 -2.26 -21.79
C SER A 41 -0.58 -3.37 -21.50
N ASN A 42 -0.31 -4.59 -21.98
CA ASN A 42 -1.16 -5.74 -21.68
C ASN A 42 -1.24 -5.99 -20.17
N TRP A 43 -0.11 -6.04 -19.46
CA TRP A 43 -0.10 -6.23 -18.01
C TRP A 43 -0.85 -5.12 -17.28
N LEU A 44 -0.60 -3.86 -17.67
CA LEU A 44 -1.25 -2.70 -17.05
C LEU A 44 -2.75 -2.69 -17.29
N ASN A 45 -3.20 -2.99 -18.51
CA ASN A 45 -4.62 -3.06 -18.85
C ASN A 45 -5.34 -4.14 -18.03
N PHE A 46 -4.73 -5.31 -17.83
CA PHE A 46 -5.30 -6.37 -16.99
C PHE A 46 -5.26 -6.05 -15.50
N ILE A 47 -4.28 -5.28 -15.03
CA ILE A 47 -4.25 -4.80 -13.65
C ILE A 47 -5.34 -3.74 -13.45
N GLU A 48 -5.51 -2.82 -14.39
CA GLU A 48 -6.59 -1.82 -14.35
C GLU A 48 -7.98 -2.48 -14.42
N ASP A 49 -8.17 -3.48 -15.29
CA ASP A 49 -9.38 -4.32 -15.35
C ASP A 49 -9.66 -4.99 -14.00
N ASP A 50 -8.65 -5.66 -13.41
CA ASP A 50 -8.80 -6.30 -12.10
C ASP A 50 -9.16 -5.28 -11.00
N LEU A 51 -8.52 -4.11 -10.99
CA LEU A 51 -8.80 -3.07 -10.00
C LEU A 51 -10.26 -2.61 -10.08
N VAL A 52 -10.74 -2.30 -11.28
CA VAL A 52 -12.08 -1.74 -11.48
C VAL A 52 -13.17 -2.81 -11.36
N ASN A 53 -12.98 -4.00 -11.94
CA ASN A 53 -14.05 -4.98 -12.12
C ASN A 53 -14.01 -6.15 -11.13
N TYR A 54 -12.95 -6.30 -10.35
CA TYR A 54 -12.81 -7.40 -9.38
C TYR A 54 -12.50 -6.91 -7.97
N ILE A 55 -11.43 -6.13 -7.79
CA ILE A 55 -11.00 -5.67 -6.46
C ILE A 55 -12.00 -4.68 -5.87
N ALA A 56 -12.47 -3.69 -6.65
CA ALA A 56 -13.45 -2.71 -6.18
C ALA A 56 -14.80 -3.33 -5.76
N GLU A 57 -15.12 -4.52 -6.31
CA GLU A 57 -16.35 -5.28 -6.04
C GLU A 57 -16.20 -6.27 -4.86
N GLY A 58 -15.09 -6.22 -4.13
CA GLY A 58 -14.85 -7.07 -2.94
C GLY A 58 -13.90 -8.24 -3.18
N GLY A 59 -13.36 -8.37 -4.38
CA GLY A 59 -12.29 -9.32 -4.67
C GLY A 59 -10.98 -8.98 -3.96
N ALA A 60 -10.14 -9.99 -3.79
CA ALA A 60 -8.79 -9.84 -3.28
C ALA A 60 -7.81 -10.58 -4.18
N LYS A 61 -6.62 -10.01 -4.41
CA LYS A 61 -5.62 -10.64 -5.28
C LYS A 61 -4.20 -10.35 -4.85
N VAL A 62 -3.40 -11.42 -4.80
CA VAL A 62 -1.95 -11.34 -4.65
C VAL A 62 -1.30 -11.59 -6.00
N ARG A 63 -0.28 -10.79 -6.36
CA ARG A 63 0.54 -10.96 -7.56
C ARG A 63 2.03 -10.88 -7.21
N PHE A 64 2.86 -11.63 -7.91
CA PHE A 64 4.32 -11.61 -7.81
C PHE A 64 4.91 -10.98 -9.07
N LEU A 65 5.58 -9.84 -8.94
CA LEU A 65 6.33 -9.20 -10.00
C LEU A 65 7.72 -9.85 -10.08
N HIS A 66 7.92 -10.67 -11.11
CA HIS A 66 9.12 -11.44 -11.32
C HIS A 66 10.06 -10.76 -12.31
N GLY A 67 11.29 -10.49 -11.89
CA GLY A 67 12.34 -9.94 -12.74
C GLY A 67 13.68 -9.84 -12.00
N GLY A 68 14.78 -9.84 -12.75
CA GLY A 68 16.13 -9.61 -12.24
C GLY A 68 16.34 -8.21 -11.69
N TYR A 69 17.56 -7.96 -11.19
CA TYR A 69 17.98 -6.62 -10.79
C TYR A 69 18.03 -5.71 -12.01
N GLY A 70 17.36 -4.55 -11.94
CA GLY A 70 17.30 -3.60 -13.06
C GLY A 70 16.19 -3.84 -14.08
N ASP A 71 15.38 -4.90 -13.97
CA ASP A 71 14.27 -5.19 -14.91
C ASP A 71 13.09 -4.20 -14.84
N GLY A 72 13.19 -3.20 -13.96
CA GLY A 72 12.17 -2.16 -13.78
C GLY A 72 11.00 -2.58 -12.89
N LYS A 73 11.21 -3.46 -11.90
CA LYS A 73 10.19 -3.87 -10.91
C LYS A 73 9.63 -2.67 -10.14
N THR A 74 10.52 -1.90 -9.50
CA THR A 74 10.18 -0.67 -8.75
C THR A 74 9.47 0.36 -9.64
N HIS A 75 9.92 0.48 -10.89
CA HIS A 75 9.25 1.33 -11.89
C HIS A 75 7.83 0.84 -12.17
N PHE A 76 7.65 -0.45 -12.46
CA PHE A 76 6.35 -1.04 -12.72
C PHE A 76 5.39 -0.90 -11.53
N MET A 77 5.87 -1.08 -10.30
CA MET A 77 5.10 -0.83 -9.08
C MET A 77 4.70 0.64 -8.94
N SER A 78 5.58 1.57 -9.31
CA SER A 78 5.26 2.99 -9.31
C SER A 78 4.17 3.34 -10.35
N VAL A 79 4.15 2.67 -11.50
CA VAL A 79 3.02 2.78 -12.46
C VAL A 79 1.72 2.27 -11.84
N ILE A 80 1.75 1.09 -11.22
CA ILE A 80 0.57 0.52 -10.54
C ILE A 80 0.06 1.46 -9.46
N ARG A 81 0.96 2.08 -8.68
CA ARG A 81 0.61 3.09 -7.67
C ARG A 81 -0.18 4.22 -8.29
N HIS A 82 0.32 4.80 -9.39
CA HIS A 82 -0.36 5.90 -10.08
C HIS A 82 -1.74 5.49 -10.61
N ILE A 83 -1.84 4.32 -11.25
CA ILE A 83 -3.13 3.78 -11.74
C ILE A 83 -4.11 3.60 -10.57
N GLY A 84 -3.66 2.98 -9.48
CA GLY A 84 -4.46 2.76 -8.28
C GLY A 84 -5.02 4.05 -7.69
N MET A 85 -4.17 5.04 -7.47
CA MET A 85 -4.57 6.35 -6.95
C MET A 85 -5.59 7.02 -7.87
N ARG A 86 -5.34 7.02 -9.20
CA ARG A 86 -6.29 7.57 -10.19
C ARG A 86 -7.65 6.86 -10.16
N GLN A 87 -7.65 5.57 -9.86
CA GLN A 87 -8.87 4.77 -9.76
C GLN A 87 -9.59 4.90 -8.40
N GLY A 88 -9.07 5.69 -7.46
CA GLY A 88 -9.67 5.91 -6.14
C GLY A 88 -9.31 4.84 -5.10
N PHE A 89 -8.20 4.12 -5.30
CA PHE A 89 -7.64 3.21 -4.29
C PHE A 89 -6.65 3.95 -3.39
N ALA A 90 -6.59 3.53 -2.13
CA ALA A 90 -5.44 3.86 -1.30
C ALA A 90 -4.27 2.97 -1.71
N VAL A 91 -3.05 3.50 -1.71
CA VAL A 91 -1.85 2.74 -2.09
C VAL A 91 -0.77 2.94 -1.04
N SER A 92 -0.03 1.87 -0.74
CA SER A 92 1.17 1.94 0.07
C SER A 92 2.33 1.22 -0.61
N PHE A 93 3.46 1.90 -0.72
CA PHE A 93 4.70 1.36 -1.29
C PHE A 93 5.71 1.14 -0.16
N VAL A 94 6.09 -0.12 0.06
CA VAL A 94 6.95 -0.54 1.16
C VAL A 94 8.12 -1.35 0.61
N VAL A 95 9.34 -0.88 0.89
CA VAL A 95 10.56 -1.64 0.63
C VAL A 95 10.85 -2.54 1.83
N LEU A 96 10.92 -3.85 1.61
CA LEU A 96 11.19 -4.83 2.65
C LEU A 96 12.69 -4.86 2.96
N THR A 97 13.08 -4.21 4.05
CA THR A 97 14.48 -4.14 4.49
C THR A 97 14.72 -5.02 5.72
N ARG A 98 15.93 -4.95 6.29
CA ARG A 98 16.24 -5.61 7.57
C ARG A 98 15.43 -5.05 8.74
N ASP A 99 15.07 -3.76 8.67
CA ASP A 99 14.30 -3.06 9.71
C ASP A 99 12.79 -3.23 9.53
N VAL A 100 12.34 -3.49 8.28
CA VAL A 100 10.95 -3.82 7.94
C VAL A 100 10.85 -5.23 7.36
N PRO A 101 11.20 -6.28 8.13
CA PRO A 101 11.26 -7.61 7.57
C PRO A 101 9.88 -8.27 7.60
N ILE A 102 9.53 -8.98 6.51
CA ILE A 102 8.18 -9.57 6.33
C ILE A 102 7.76 -10.56 7.44
N HIS A 103 8.70 -11.15 8.20
CA HIS A 103 8.40 -12.03 9.34
C HIS A 103 7.86 -11.29 10.58
N LYS A 104 8.13 -9.97 10.70
CA LYS A 104 7.60 -9.06 11.72
C LYS A 104 6.53 -8.18 11.10
N PHE A 105 5.33 -8.72 10.98
CA PHE A 105 4.25 -8.05 10.26
C PHE A 105 3.82 -6.73 10.91
N GLU A 106 4.06 -6.55 12.21
CA GLU A 106 3.86 -5.29 12.92
C GLU A 106 4.73 -4.15 12.38
N ALA A 107 5.98 -4.45 11.99
CA ALA A 107 6.87 -3.47 11.37
C ALA A 107 6.44 -3.17 9.92
N VAL A 108 5.99 -4.19 9.20
CA VAL A 108 5.42 -4.02 7.86
C VAL A 108 4.16 -3.17 7.91
N TYR A 109 3.25 -3.42 8.86
CA TYR A 109 2.06 -2.59 9.10
C TYR A 109 2.45 -1.14 9.35
N GLN A 110 3.42 -0.89 10.25
CA GLN A 110 3.91 0.46 10.53
C GLN A 110 4.41 1.16 9.26
N SER A 111 5.18 0.47 8.42
CA SER A 111 5.62 1.02 7.14
C SER A 111 4.46 1.25 6.16
N ILE A 112 3.48 0.33 6.11
CA ILE A 112 2.28 0.48 5.27
C ILE A 112 1.52 1.75 5.63
N VAL A 113 1.25 1.97 6.92
CA VAL A 113 0.46 3.12 7.38
C VAL A 113 1.24 4.42 7.31
N GLN A 114 2.58 4.40 7.36
CA GLN A 114 3.41 5.58 7.17
C GLN A 114 3.48 6.01 5.70
N GLN A 115 3.47 5.05 4.76
CA GLN A 115 3.56 5.30 3.31
C GLN A 115 2.19 5.31 2.61
N LEU A 116 1.10 5.34 3.37
CA LEU A 116 -0.25 5.30 2.82
C LEU A 116 -0.58 6.59 2.06
N GLN A 117 -1.03 6.48 0.83
CA GLN A 117 -1.47 7.58 -0.02
C GLN A 117 -2.85 7.25 -0.57
N GLY A 118 -3.65 8.26 -0.90
CA GLY A 118 -5.01 8.09 -1.41
C GLY A 118 -5.64 9.43 -1.77
N ASP A 119 -6.96 9.47 -1.79
CA ASP A 119 -7.71 10.71 -2.01
C ASP A 119 -7.81 11.53 -0.71
N PHE A 120 -6.66 11.96 -0.20
CA PHE A 120 -6.50 12.81 0.98
C PHE A 120 -5.16 13.57 0.91
N PRO A 121 -5.06 14.77 1.51
CA PRO A 121 -3.86 15.59 1.43
C PRO A 121 -2.74 15.03 2.31
N GLY A 122 -1.59 14.71 1.70
CA GLY A 122 -0.38 14.28 2.41
C GLY A 122 -0.13 12.77 2.31
N ILE A 123 0.74 12.28 3.19
CA ILE A 123 1.15 10.86 3.25
C ILE A 123 0.91 10.34 4.66
N GLY A 124 0.53 9.08 4.76
CA GLY A 124 0.37 8.33 5.98
C GLY A 124 -1.03 8.39 6.59
N ILE A 125 -1.28 7.47 7.53
CA ILE A 125 -2.57 7.30 8.20
C ILE A 125 -2.99 8.54 8.99
N ARG A 126 -2.04 9.31 9.53
CA ARG A 126 -2.35 10.58 10.21
C ARG A 126 -3.00 11.58 9.25
N SER A 127 -2.51 11.67 8.02
CA SER A 127 -3.06 12.53 6.98
C SER A 127 -4.47 12.08 6.58
N LEU A 128 -4.66 10.77 6.38
CA LEU A 128 -5.97 10.15 6.16
C LEU A 128 -6.97 10.49 7.28
N LEU A 129 -6.60 10.28 8.55
CA LEU A 129 -7.46 10.49 9.70
C LEU A 129 -7.81 11.98 9.88
N ASN A 130 -6.85 12.89 9.67
CA ASN A 130 -7.12 14.32 9.70
C ASN A 130 -8.06 14.76 8.58
N SER A 131 -7.88 14.23 7.37
CA SER A 131 -8.77 14.48 6.24
C SER A 131 -10.19 14.00 6.51
N TRP A 132 -10.32 12.78 7.04
CA TRP A 132 -11.61 12.21 7.44
C TRP A 132 -12.28 13.04 8.55
N LEU A 133 -11.58 13.37 9.63
CA LEU A 133 -12.11 14.22 10.70
C LEU A 133 -12.53 15.60 10.18
N SER A 134 -11.80 16.15 9.21
CA SER A 134 -12.16 17.43 8.58
C SER A 134 -13.40 17.30 7.71
N SER A 135 -13.58 16.17 7.01
CA SER A 135 -14.77 15.89 6.20
C SER A 135 -16.05 15.75 7.04
N LEU A 136 -15.94 15.35 8.31
CA LEU A 136 -17.08 15.29 9.24
C LEU A 136 -17.56 16.66 9.70
N ALA A 137 -16.73 17.70 9.59
CA ALA A 137 -17.03 19.06 10.03
C ALA A 137 -17.71 19.89 8.92
N GLU A 138 -18.62 19.30 8.13
CA GLU A 138 -19.24 19.97 6.98
C GLU A 138 -19.66 21.42 7.31
N LYS A 139 -19.18 22.38 6.49
CA LYS A 139 -19.58 23.81 6.50
C LYS A 139 -19.73 24.44 7.91
N ASP A 140 -18.73 24.27 8.76
CA ASP A 140 -18.64 24.91 10.10
C ASP A 140 -19.69 24.43 11.13
N THR A 141 -20.42 23.34 10.85
CA THR A 141 -21.30 22.72 11.85
C THR A 141 -20.57 21.60 12.60
N VAL A 142 -20.58 21.68 13.92
CA VAL A 142 -20.11 20.58 14.79
C VAL A 142 -21.18 19.48 14.77
N PRO A 143 -20.82 18.22 14.50
CA PRO A 143 -21.77 17.12 14.53
C PRO A 143 -22.53 17.05 15.85
N GLU A 144 -23.84 16.84 15.78
CA GLU A 144 -24.66 16.69 16.98
C GLU A 144 -24.29 15.41 17.74
N ARG A 145 -24.64 15.35 19.03
CA ARG A 145 -24.33 14.19 19.88
C ARG A 145 -24.88 12.89 19.30
N ASP A 146 -26.09 12.92 18.75
CA ASP A 146 -26.74 11.75 18.18
C ASP A 146 -26.07 11.30 16.88
N GLU A 147 -25.54 12.22 16.07
CA GLU A 147 -24.74 11.91 14.88
C GLU A 147 -23.43 11.21 15.26
N ILE A 148 -22.75 11.68 16.31
CA ILE A 148 -21.53 11.04 16.83
C ILE A 148 -21.83 9.63 17.34
N LEU A 149 -22.97 9.42 18.00
CA LEU A 149 -23.39 8.09 18.48
C LEU A 149 -23.70 7.14 17.31
N ASN A 150 -24.44 7.61 16.30
CA ASN A 150 -24.75 6.85 15.10
C ASN A 150 -23.48 6.49 14.29
N LEU A 151 -22.55 7.44 14.17
CA LEU A 151 -21.24 7.19 13.54
C LEU A 151 -20.45 6.15 14.33
N ALA A 152 -20.44 6.24 15.67
CA ALA A 152 -19.76 5.27 16.51
C ALA A 152 -20.33 3.85 16.38
N GLU A 153 -21.65 3.71 16.27
CA GLU A 153 -22.30 2.43 16.01
C GLU A 153 -21.95 1.90 14.61
N THR A 154 -22.03 2.77 13.60
CA THR A 154 -21.66 2.43 12.22
C THR A 154 -20.23 1.91 12.14
N LEU A 155 -19.26 2.62 12.74
CA LEU A 155 -17.86 2.23 12.77
C LEU A 155 -17.63 0.87 13.42
N ARG A 156 -18.32 0.56 14.53
CA ARG A 156 -18.22 -0.74 15.21
C ARG A 156 -18.79 -1.89 14.40
N ASN A 157 -19.81 -1.61 13.60
CA ASN A 157 -20.52 -2.60 12.78
C ASN A 157 -19.89 -2.80 11.39
N LEU A 158 -18.81 -2.09 11.06
CA LEU A 158 -18.10 -2.30 9.81
C LEU A 158 -17.55 -3.74 9.72
N PRO A 159 -17.63 -4.39 8.55
CA PRO A 159 -17.07 -5.74 8.36
C PRO A 159 -15.57 -5.80 8.69
N GLU A 160 -15.11 -6.88 9.29
CA GLU A 160 -13.69 -7.09 9.65
C GLU A 160 -13.07 -6.01 10.56
N MET A 161 -13.90 -5.17 11.18
CA MET A 161 -13.45 -4.11 12.07
C MET A 161 -13.07 -4.68 13.44
N ASN A 162 -11.84 -4.41 13.88
CA ASN A 162 -11.39 -4.70 15.22
C ASN A 162 -11.95 -3.66 16.20
N VAL A 163 -12.40 -4.13 17.37
CA VAL A 163 -13.00 -3.28 18.42
C VAL A 163 -12.07 -2.16 18.87
N ASN A 164 -10.76 -2.42 19.00
CA ASN A 164 -9.78 -1.40 19.37
C ASN A 164 -9.61 -0.34 18.26
N PHE A 165 -9.67 -0.74 16.99
CA PHE A 165 -9.58 0.19 15.85
C PHE A 165 -10.80 1.11 15.80
N ALA A 166 -12.00 0.54 15.92
CA ALA A 166 -13.24 1.32 16.02
C ALA A 166 -13.21 2.27 17.22
N ASN A 167 -12.81 1.79 18.40
CA ASN A 167 -12.70 2.62 19.61
C ASN A 167 -11.71 3.76 19.43
N GLY A 168 -10.56 3.53 18.77
CA GLY A 168 -9.60 4.57 18.44
C GLY A 168 -10.19 5.65 17.52
N LEU A 169 -10.95 5.26 16.48
CA LEU A 169 -11.62 6.20 15.57
C LEU A 169 -12.67 7.02 16.31
N ILE A 170 -13.50 6.36 17.14
CA ILE A 170 -14.52 7.00 17.97
C ILE A 170 -13.88 7.97 18.96
N ALA A 171 -12.75 7.59 19.57
CA ALA A 171 -12.02 8.45 20.49
C ALA A 171 -11.47 9.70 19.78
N LEU A 172 -10.99 9.58 18.54
CA LEU A 172 -10.59 10.74 17.73
C LEU A 172 -11.75 11.68 17.42
N VAL A 173 -12.92 11.13 17.04
CA VAL A 173 -14.14 11.92 16.79
C VAL A 173 -14.55 12.67 18.07
N LYS A 174 -14.63 11.96 19.20
CA LYS A 174 -14.97 12.57 20.50
C LYS A 174 -13.95 13.63 20.91
N ASN A 175 -12.66 13.36 20.78
CA ASN A 175 -11.59 14.31 21.09
C ASN A 175 -11.71 15.60 20.24
N ARG A 176 -12.14 15.48 18.98
CA ARG A 176 -12.28 16.60 18.05
C ARG A 176 -13.54 17.43 18.28
N PHE A 177 -14.67 16.79 18.55
CA PHE A 177 -15.99 17.44 18.49
C PHE A 177 -16.69 17.60 19.86
N SER A 178 -16.30 16.85 20.88
CA SER A 178 -16.86 17.06 22.23
C SER A 178 -16.35 18.37 22.83
N PRO A 179 -17.17 19.10 23.60
CA PRO A 179 -16.68 20.24 24.39
C PRO A 179 -15.60 19.80 25.39
N LEU A 180 -14.75 20.73 25.83
CA LEU A 180 -13.81 20.47 26.94
C LEU A 180 -14.62 20.15 28.20
N GLU A 181 -14.25 19.09 28.89
CA GLU A 181 -14.85 18.78 30.19
C GLU A 181 -14.36 19.78 31.24
N GLU A 182 -15.14 19.96 32.31
CA GLU A 182 -14.80 20.91 33.37
C GLU A 182 -13.48 20.50 34.06
N GLY A 183 -12.44 21.31 33.86
CA GLY A 183 -11.07 21.04 34.34
C GLY A 183 -10.12 20.38 33.33
N GLU A 184 -10.59 20.02 32.14
CA GLU A 184 -9.73 19.49 31.06
C GLU A 184 -8.91 20.62 30.42
N LEU A 185 -7.59 20.47 30.39
CA LEU A 185 -6.71 21.43 29.72
C LEU A 185 -6.63 21.13 28.22
N GLN A 186 -6.56 22.18 27.40
CA GLN A 186 -6.37 22.06 25.95
C GLN A 186 -5.10 21.26 25.58
N GLU A 187 -4.07 21.33 26.44
CA GLU A 187 -2.82 20.57 26.29
C GLU A 187 -3.06 19.06 26.46
N GLU A 188 -3.83 18.64 27.48
CA GLU A 188 -4.18 17.24 27.74
C GLU A 188 -4.98 16.64 26.57
N ARG A 189 -5.89 17.44 25.99
CA ARG A 189 -6.65 17.06 24.80
C ARG A 189 -5.75 16.84 23.59
N THR A 190 -4.74 17.70 23.42
CA THR A 190 -3.77 17.61 22.33
C THR A 190 -2.86 16.38 22.49
N GLU A 191 -2.41 16.09 23.71
CA GLU A 191 -1.62 14.90 24.04
C GLU A 191 -2.42 13.60 23.82
N SER A 192 -3.70 13.60 24.22
CA SER A 192 -4.62 12.49 23.98
C SER A 192 -4.77 12.18 22.49
N ARG A 193 -4.91 13.23 21.68
CA ARG A 193 -4.97 13.10 20.21
C ARG A 193 -3.67 12.57 19.62
N GLU A 194 -2.53 13.06 20.09
CA GLU A 194 -1.22 12.60 19.63
C GLU A 194 -0.99 11.11 19.99
N THR A 195 -1.42 10.69 21.18
CA THR A 195 -1.37 9.29 21.62
C THR A 195 -2.16 8.38 20.69
N LEU A 196 -3.39 8.78 20.32
CA LEU A 196 -4.22 8.06 19.36
C LEU A 196 -3.55 7.95 17.99
N PHE A 197 -2.99 9.05 17.46
CA PHE A 197 -2.28 9.02 16.18
C PHE A 197 -1.09 8.06 16.22
N ARG A 198 -0.27 8.11 17.28
CA ARG A 198 0.87 7.19 17.44
C ARG A 198 0.43 5.74 17.48
N TRP A 199 -0.72 5.43 18.08
CA TRP A 199 -1.27 4.06 18.08
C TRP A 199 -1.66 3.60 16.66
N PHE A 200 -2.39 4.42 15.91
CA PHE A 200 -2.75 4.13 14.52
C PHE A 200 -1.52 3.95 13.62
N GLU A 201 -0.47 4.74 13.86
CA GLU A 201 0.83 4.66 13.19
C GLU A 201 1.64 3.39 13.57
N GLY A 202 1.16 2.56 14.50
CA GLY A 202 1.92 1.42 15.02
C GLY A 202 3.15 1.84 15.82
N GLY A 203 3.17 3.08 16.32
CA GLY A 203 4.23 3.66 17.12
C GLY A 203 4.27 3.12 18.56
N LYS A 204 5.27 3.58 19.31
CA LYS A 204 5.45 3.19 20.72
C LYS A 204 4.44 3.91 21.61
N VAL A 205 3.51 3.15 22.18
CA VAL A 205 2.51 3.58 23.16
C VAL A 205 2.31 2.49 24.20
N THR A 206 1.92 2.87 25.43
CA THR A 206 1.63 1.93 26.51
C THR A 206 0.12 1.67 26.64
N LYS A 207 -0.24 0.50 27.18
CA LYS A 207 -1.65 0.17 27.47
C LYS A 207 -2.29 1.16 28.46
N ARG A 208 -1.48 1.78 29.34
CA ARG A 208 -1.96 2.77 30.31
C ARG A 208 -2.42 4.04 29.60
N GLU A 209 -1.64 4.52 28.63
CA GLU A 209 -1.99 5.67 27.80
C GLU A 209 -3.24 5.42 26.93
N LEU A 210 -3.48 4.18 26.52
CA LEU A 210 -4.60 3.81 25.65
C LEU A 210 -5.92 3.53 26.38
N LYS A 211 -5.84 3.17 27.67
CA LYS A 211 -7.00 2.79 28.48
C LYS A 211 -8.13 3.83 28.48
N PRO A 212 -7.88 5.16 28.57
CA PRO A 212 -8.93 6.18 28.51
C PRO A 212 -9.76 6.13 27.21
N PHE A 213 -9.15 5.69 26.11
CA PHE A 213 -9.81 5.59 24.80
C PHE A 213 -10.51 4.25 24.57
N SER A 214 -10.61 3.40 25.60
CA SER A 214 -11.12 2.02 25.48
C SER A 214 -10.35 1.19 24.45
N VAL A 215 -9.06 1.47 24.29
CA VAL A 215 -8.12 0.71 23.47
C VAL A 215 -7.23 -0.10 24.42
N PHE A 216 -7.28 -1.42 24.34
CA PHE A 216 -6.63 -2.32 25.31
C PHE A 216 -5.39 -3.04 24.78
N GLU A 217 -5.16 -2.94 23.47
CA GLU A 217 -4.08 -3.65 22.78
C GLU A 217 -3.17 -2.68 22.04
N VAL A 218 -1.85 -2.92 22.13
CA VAL A 218 -0.86 -2.27 21.28
C VAL A 218 -0.68 -3.13 20.02
N VAL A 219 -0.37 -2.49 18.89
CA VAL A 219 -0.06 -3.20 17.64
C VAL A 219 1.12 -4.14 17.86
N ASN A 220 0.95 -5.41 17.47
CA ASN A 220 1.93 -6.46 17.63
C ASN A 220 1.79 -7.53 16.54
N LYS A 221 2.64 -8.55 16.57
CA LYS A 221 2.66 -9.63 15.57
C LYS A 221 1.33 -10.37 15.43
N ALA A 222 0.57 -10.53 16.51
CA ALA A 222 -0.67 -11.30 16.53
C ALA A 222 -1.87 -10.52 15.98
N ASN A 223 -1.96 -9.21 16.23
CA ASN A 223 -3.12 -8.40 15.83
C ASN A 223 -2.87 -7.49 14.60
N SER A 224 -1.63 -7.24 14.20
CA SER A 224 -1.29 -6.33 13.09
C SER A 224 -2.02 -6.64 11.76
N LYS A 225 -2.25 -7.91 11.44
CA LYS A 225 -3.02 -8.31 10.25
C LYS A 225 -4.50 -7.93 10.37
N GLN A 226 -5.10 -8.16 11.53
CA GLN A 226 -6.49 -7.79 11.78
C GLN A 226 -6.67 -6.27 11.78
N ILE A 227 -5.71 -5.53 12.35
CA ILE A 227 -5.69 -4.07 12.34
C ILE A 227 -5.55 -3.54 10.90
N LEU A 228 -4.75 -4.20 10.05
CA LEU A 228 -4.67 -3.86 8.63
C LEU A 228 -6.00 -4.08 7.90
N ASN A 229 -6.73 -5.16 8.22
CA ASN A 229 -8.08 -5.37 7.68
C ASN A 229 -9.05 -4.25 8.12
N SER A 230 -8.97 -3.83 9.39
CA SER A 230 -9.76 -2.72 9.93
C SER A 230 -9.48 -1.40 9.22
N LEU A 231 -8.20 -1.13 8.91
CA LEU A 231 -7.82 0.02 8.08
C LEU A 231 -8.45 -0.05 6.69
N ASN A 232 -8.44 -1.21 6.04
CA ASN A 232 -9.06 -1.37 4.73
C ASN A 232 -10.59 -1.18 4.80
N SER A 233 -11.26 -1.74 5.82
CA SER A 233 -12.69 -1.50 6.05
C SER A 233 -13.01 -0.02 6.30
N PHE A 234 -12.15 0.68 7.03
CA PHE A 234 -12.27 2.12 7.25
C PHE A 234 -12.04 2.93 5.96
N LEU A 235 -11.06 2.55 5.13
CA LEU A 235 -10.82 3.17 3.83
C LEU A 235 -12.04 3.02 2.91
N ARG A 236 -12.68 1.85 2.88
CA ARG A 236 -13.93 1.60 2.15
C ARG A 236 -15.06 2.48 2.66
N PHE A 237 -15.22 2.57 3.99
CA PHE A 237 -16.18 3.46 4.62
C PHE A 237 -15.94 4.94 4.26
N TYR A 238 -14.67 5.38 4.22
CA TYR A 238 -14.31 6.75 3.86
C TYR A 238 -14.46 7.06 2.36
N GLY A 239 -14.70 6.04 1.51
CA GLY A 239 -14.98 6.22 0.08
C GLY A 239 -13.90 5.71 -0.88
N HIS A 240 -12.82 5.11 -0.38
CA HIS A 240 -11.80 4.49 -1.23
C HIS A 240 -12.31 3.15 -1.78
N LYS A 241 -11.82 2.72 -2.95
CA LYS A 241 -12.22 1.44 -3.56
C LYS A 241 -11.59 0.19 -2.91
N GLY A 242 -10.56 0.39 -2.11
CA GLY A 242 -9.78 -0.66 -1.47
C GLY A 242 -8.35 -0.18 -1.24
N ILE A 243 -7.46 -1.13 -0.98
CA ILE A 243 -6.04 -0.86 -0.76
C ILE A 243 -5.14 -1.67 -1.69
N ILE A 244 -4.13 -1.00 -2.26
CA ILE A 244 -3.06 -1.62 -3.02
C ILE A 244 -1.79 -1.61 -2.16
N LEU A 245 -1.21 -2.78 -1.95
CA LEU A 245 0.04 -2.94 -1.22
C LEU A 245 1.15 -3.33 -2.19
N LEU A 246 2.17 -2.50 -2.29
CA LEU A 246 3.33 -2.71 -3.16
C LEU A 246 4.53 -3.02 -2.26
N LEU A 247 4.88 -4.30 -2.15
CA LEU A 247 5.96 -4.81 -1.30
C LEU A 247 7.19 -5.13 -2.16
N ASP A 248 8.20 -4.27 -2.13
CA ASP A 248 9.45 -4.42 -2.90
C ASP A 248 10.54 -5.15 -2.09
N GLU A 249 11.54 -5.68 -2.78
CA GLU A 249 12.73 -6.35 -2.20
C GLU A 249 12.43 -7.57 -1.31
N LEU A 250 11.48 -8.44 -1.69
CA LEU A 250 11.22 -9.66 -0.91
C LEU A 250 12.44 -10.59 -0.84
N GLU A 251 13.38 -10.49 -1.77
CA GLU A 251 14.65 -11.23 -1.79
C GLU A 251 15.52 -11.05 -0.54
N THR A 252 15.32 -10.00 0.25
CA THR A 252 15.99 -9.81 1.54
C THR A 252 15.78 -10.97 2.52
N VAL A 253 14.72 -11.77 2.31
CA VAL A 253 14.47 -13.01 3.06
C VAL A 253 15.55 -14.07 2.81
N LEU A 254 16.16 -14.12 1.63
CA LEU A 254 17.11 -15.17 1.24
C LEU A 254 18.38 -15.16 2.10
N SER A 255 18.77 -13.97 2.61
CA SER A 255 19.93 -13.81 3.49
C SER A 255 19.65 -14.20 4.95
N GLN A 256 18.40 -14.49 5.33
CA GLN A 256 18.02 -14.77 6.71
C GLN A 256 18.22 -16.23 7.11
N ALA A 257 18.26 -16.52 8.42
CA ALA A 257 18.30 -17.89 8.95
C ALA A 257 17.01 -18.67 8.62
N LYS A 258 17.09 -20.01 8.55
CA LYS A 258 15.97 -20.88 8.12
C LYS A 258 14.67 -20.64 8.90
N SER A 259 14.74 -20.48 10.22
CA SER A 259 13.57 -20.20 11.06
C SER A 259 12.88 -18.88 10.69
N ILE A 260 13.66 -17.82 10.47
CA ILE A 260 13.17 -16.50 10.06
C ILE A 260 12.58 -16.57 8.65
N ARG A 261 13.24 -17.27 7.71
CA ARG A 261 12.72 -17.49 6.36
C ARG A 261 11.37 -18.22 6.38
N ASN A 262 11.24 -19.28 7.17
CA ASN A 262 9.98 -20.00 7.28
C ASN A 262 8.85 -19.12 7.85
N ALA A 263 9.15 -18.29 8.86
CA ALA A 263 8.16 -17.33 9.39
C ALA A 263 7.77 -16.25 8.36
N ALA A 264 8.72 -15.79 7.56
CA ALA A 264 8.48 -14.87 6.44
C ALA A 264 7.57 -15.52 5.37
N TYR A 265 7.90 -16.74 4.93
CA TYR A 265 7.11 -17.46 3.94
C TYR A 265 5.72 -17.83 4.43
N GLU A 266 5.56 -18.14 5.72
CA GLU A 266 4.24 -18.33 6.31
C GLU A 266 3.43 -17.02 6.29
N ASN A 267 4.03 -15.86 6.55
CA ASN A 267 3.33 -14.58 6.41
C ASN A 267 2.90 -14.30 4.97
N VAL A 268 3.77 -14.55 3.98
CA VAL A 268 3.42 -14.42 2.55
C VAL A 268 2.29 -15.38 2.19
N ARG A 269 2.36 -16.64 2.63
CA ARG A 269 1.32 -17.65 2.40
C ARG A 269 -0.01 -17.23 3.01
N LEU A 270 -0.02 -16.75 4.26
CA LEU A 270 -1.23 -16.27 4.91
C LEU A 270 -1.86 -15.08 4.17
N LEU A 271 -1.07 -14.20 3.54
CA LEU A 271 -1.60 -13.13 2.70
C LEU A 271 -2.24 -13.64 1.40
N ILE A 272 -1.77 -14.78 0.86
CA ILE A 272 -2.39 -15.43 -0.29
C ILE A 272 -3.68 -16.15 0.11
N ASP A 273 -3.63 -16.94 1.19
CA ASP A 273 -4.74 -17.77 1.65
C ASP A 273 -5.89 -16.90 2.22
N ASN A 274 -5.59 -15.77 2.88
CA ASN A 274 -6.60 -14.87 3.46
C ASN A 274 -7.32 -13.97 2.43
N THR A 275 -7.28 -14.29 1.13
CA THR A 275 -7.99 -13.51 0.11
C THR A 275 -9.51 -13.47 0.34
N GLU A 276 -10.10 -14.47 1.00
CA GLU A 276 -11.52 -14.48 1.38
C GLU A 276 -11.87 -13.45 2.48
N HIS A 277 -10.94 -13.20 3.42
CA HIS A 277 -11.10 -12.22 4.51
C HIS A 277 -10.40 -10.88 4.23
N ALA A 278 -9.69 -10.78 3.10
CA ALA A 278 -8.97 -9.59 2.66
C ALA A 278 -9.67 -8.96 1.45
N ALA A 279 -11.00 -8.88 1.49
CA ALA A 279 -11.79 -8.20 0.47
C ALA A 279 -11.21 -6.81 0.18
N TYR A 280 -11.20 -6.38 -1.08
CA TYR A 280 -10.67 -5.09 -1.52
C TYR A 280 -9.14 -4.91 -1.40
N PHE A 281 -8.36 -5.97 -1.15
CA PHE A 281 -6.89 -5.92 -1.21
C PHE A 281 -6.34 -6.31 -2.58
N HIS A 282 -5.41 -5.50 -3.09
CA HIS A 282 -4.52 -5.92 -4.17
C HIS A 282 -3.05 -5.84 -3.74
N ILE A 283 -2.40 -6.99 -3.54
CA ILE A 283 -1.02 -7.07 -3.03
C ILE A 283 -0.07 -7.47 -4.16
N PHE A 284 1.02 -6.74 -4.30
CA PHE A 284 2.12 -7.03 -5.21
C PHE A 284 3.41 -7.27 -4.42
N PHE A 285 4.09 -8.37 -4.70
CA PHE A 285 5.43 -8.63 -4.22
C PHE A 285 6.42 -8.56 -5.36
N ALA A 286 7.44 -7.73 -5.28
CA ALA A 286 8.57 -7.81 -6.20
C ALA A 286 9.55 -8.90 -5.74
N ILE A 287 9.92 -9.78 -6.68
CA ILE A 287 10.79 -10.93 -6.45
C ILE A 287 11.81 -11.07 -7.57
N ILE A 288 13.00 -11.54 -7.22
CA ILE A 288 13.99 -12.05 -8.17
C ILE A 288 13.77 -13.55 -8.45
N PRO A 289 14.28 -14.08 -9.58
CA PRO A 289 14.15 -15.51 -9.90
C PRO A 289 14.62 -16.46 -8.80
N GLU A 290 15.65 -16.07 -8.04
CA GLU A 290 16.21 -16.87 -6.94
C GLU A 290 15.20 -17.10 -5.80
N VAL A 291 14.27 -16.17 -5.57
CA VAL A 291 13.20 -16.32 -4.56
C VAL A 291 12.26 -17.47 -4.94
N LEU A 292 12.03 -17.70 -6.23
CA LEU A 292 11.20 -18.84 -6.68
C LEU A 292 11.99 -20.14 -6.75
N LEU A 293 13.21 -20.09 -7.29
CA LEU A 293 13.88 -21.27 -7.81
C LEU A 293 14.90 -21.90 -6.87
N SER A 294 15.46 -21.12 -5.94
CA SER A 294 16.55 -21.59 -5.07
C SER A 294 16.07 -22.51 -3.95
N GLU A 295 17.00 -23.31 -3.41
CA GLU A 295 16.81 -24.16 -2.22
C GLU A 295 16.43 -23.36 -0.95
N LYS A 296 16.71 -22.05 -0.93
CA LYS A 296 16.35 -21.14 0.17
C LYS A 296 15.10 -20.32 -0.12
N GLY A 297 14.58 -20.37 -1.36
CA GLY A 297 13.42 -19.66 -1.86
C GLY A 297 12.09 -20.32 -1.46
N PHE A 298 11.01 -20.03 -2.18
CA PHE A 298 9.67 -20.55 -1.91
C PHE A 298 9.61 -22.08 -1.95
N LYS A 299 10.44 -22.74 -2.77
CA LYS A 299 10.57 -24.20 -2.78
C LYS A 299 10.97 -24.80 -1.43
N SER A 300 11.62 -24.02 -0.56
CA SER A 300 12.00 -24.48 0.77
C SER A 300 10.83 -24.54 1.75
N TYR A 301 9.64 -24.09 1.35
CA TYR A 301 8.44 -24.03 2.19
C TYR A 301 7.21 -24.52 1.41
N ASP A 302 6.93 -25.82 1.53
CA ASP A 302 5.94 -26.53 0.71
C ASP A 302 4.55 -25.89 0.70
N ALA A 303 4.09 -25.35 1.83
CA ALA A 303 2.77 -24.73 1.91
C ALA A 303 2.65 -23.51 0.98
N LEU A 304 3.65 -22.62 0.97
CA LEU A 304 3.71 -21.50 0.04
C LEU A 304 3.96 -21.99 -1.38
N TRP A 305 4.91 -22.92 -1.56
CA TRP A 305 5.22 -23.46 -2.87
C TRP A 305 4.00 -24.07 -3.55
N SER A 306 3.13 -24.77 -2.83
CA SER A 306 1.91 -25.37 -3.38
C SER A 306 0.96 -24.34 -4.01
N ARG A 307 0.86 -23.14 -3.42
CA ARG A 307 0.05 -22.02 -3.93
C ARG A 307 0.70 -21.32 -5.11
N VAL A 308 2.03 -21.29 -5.10
CA VAL A 308 2.87 -20.73 -6.15
C VAL A 308 3.13 -21.78 -7.25
N ARG A 309 2.86 -23.08 -7.08
CA ARG A 309 3.37 -24.12 -8.00
C ARG A 309 2.80 -24.04 -9.41
N SER A 310 1.57 -23.55 -9.57
CA SER A 310 0.98 -23.24 -10.88
C SER A 310 1.78 -22.17 -11.66
N ILE A 311 2.68 -21.46 -10.98
CA ILE A 311 3.54 -20.38 -11.49
C ILE A 311 4.84 -20.92 -12.10
N GLY A 312 5.43 -21.98 -11.54
CA GLY A 312 6.76 -22.46 -11.95
C GLY A 312 6.79 -23.42 -13.14
N GLN A 313 5.65 -24.04 -13.50
CA GLN A 313 5.57 -25.05 -14.56
C GLN A 313 5.10 -24.51 -15.92
N GLN A 314 4.71 -23.24 -16.02
CA GLN A 314 4.34 -22.61 -17.30
C GLN A 314 5.56 -22.05 -18.05
N GLN A 315 6.67 -22.79 -18.08
CA GLN A 315 7.83 -22.35 -18.88
C GLN A 315 7.55 -22.38 -20.39
N ASP A 316 6.54 -23.13 -20.85
CA ASP A 316 6.35 -23.50 -22.26
C ASP A 316 4.97 -23.14 -22.89
N GLN A 317 4.13 -22.34 -22.23
CA GLN A 317 2.84 -21.90 -22.78
C GLN A 317 2.60 -20.39 -22.58
N ARG A 318 1.79 -19.81 -23.48
CA ARG A 318 1.42 -18.38 -23.59
C ARG A 318 1.38 -17.64 -22.25
N LEU A 319 1.93 -16.43 -22.21
CA LEU A 319 1.91 -15.56 -21.03
C LEU A 319 0.48 -15.37 -20.51
N ASN A 320 0.24 -15.72 -19.25
CA ASN A 320 -1.03 -15.51 -18.58
C ASN A 320 -1.05 -14.13 -17.88
N TYR A 321 -1.56 -13.11 -18.56
CA TYR A 321 -1.61 -11.74 -18.03
C TYR A 321 -2.53 -11.55 -16.81
N ARG A 322 -3.45 -12.49 -16.57
CA ARG A 322 -4.35 -12.53 -15.41
C ARG A 322 -3.79 -13.39 -14.27
N GLY A 323 -2.66 -14.06 -14.50
CA GLY A 323 -2.01 -14.95 -13.55
C GLY A 323 -1.47 -14.23 -12.32
N VAL A 324 -1.09 -15.04 -11.33
CA VAL A 324 -0.43 -14.56 -10.10
C VAL A 324 0.96 -14.02 -10.40
N LEU A 325 1.66 -14.53 -11.42
CA LEU A 325 2.98 -14.05 -11.82
C LEU A 325 2.91 -13.00 -12.92
N VAL A 326 3.59 -11.88 -12.69
CA VAL A 326 3.87 -10.86 -13.72
C VAL A 326 5.34 -10.97 -14.08
N ASP A 327 5.64 -11.61 -15.21
CA ASP A 327 7.02 -11.83 -15.65
C ASP A 327 7.52 -10.67 -16.51
N LEU A 328 8.30 -9.80 -15.90
CA LEU A 328 8.90 -8.62 -16.55
C LEU A 328 10.12 -9.00 -17.41
N HIS A 329 10.79 -10.10 -17.10
CA HIS A 329 11.97 -10.57 -17.82
C HIS A 329 11.59 -11.20 -19.17
N ARG A 330 10.45 -11.90 -19.23
CA ARG A 330 9.88 -12.46 -20.48
C ARG A 330 9.15 -11.44 -21.34
N THR A 331 8.95 -10.22 -20.84
CA THR A 331 8.37 -9.09 -21.59
C THR A 331 9.34 -7.92 -21.65
N PRO A 332 10.52 -8.10 -22.30
CA PRO A 332 11.44 -7.00 -22.53
C PRO A 332 10.78 -5.94 -23.42
N LEU A 333 11.16 -4.68 -23.22
CA LEU A 333 10.71 -3.60 -24.08
C LEU A 333 11.17 -3.86 -25.51
N LYS A 334 10.26 -3.69 -26.47
CA LYS A 334 10.58 -3.77 -27.89
C LYS A 334 11.47 -2.60 -28.30
N SER A 335 12.22 -2.75 -29.40
CA SER A 335 13.09 -1.67 -29.90
C SER A 335 12.34 -0.36 -30.15
N GLU A 336 11.10 -0.43 -30.63
CA GLU A 336 10.22 0.73 -30.81
C GLU A 336 9.88 1.41 -29.48
N GLU A 337 9.56 0.62 -28.45
CA GLU A 337 9.26 1.10 -27.10
C GLU A 337 10.49 1.76 -26.46
N LEU A 338 11.69 1.20 -26.65
CA LEU A 338 12.95 1.80 -26.21
C LEU A 338 13.27 3.13 -26.90
N ILE A 339 12.94 3.25 -28.19
CA ILE A 339 13.09 4.52 -28.91
C ILE A 339 12.13 5.56 -28.35
N THR A 340 10.86 5.21 -28.11
CA THR A 340 9.89 6.11 -27.48
C THR A 340 10.33 6.55 -26.09
N LEU A 341 10.87 5.63 -25.28
CA LEU A 341 11.45 5.97 -23.97
C LEU A 341 12.60 6.98 -24.11
N GLY A 342 13.51 6.73 -25.05
CA GLY A 342 14.63 7.63 -25.34
C GLY A 342 14.16 9.03 -25.78
N GLN A 343 13.08 9.11 -26.57
CA GLN A 343 12.48 10.37 -26.99
C GLN A 343 11.85 11.12 -25.80
N SER A 344 11.07 10.44 -24.96
CA SER A 344 10.48 11.04 -23.75
C SER A 344 11.56 11.54 -22.78
N LEU A 345 12.61 10.75 -22.54
CA LEU A 345 13.72 11.16 -21.67
C LEU A 345 14.50 12.35 -22.25
N ARG A 346 14.71 12.38 -23.58
CA ARG A 346 15.34 13.52 -24.24
C ARG A 346 14.51 14.79 -24.11
N GLN A 347 13.18 14.71 -24.25
CA GLN A 347 12.30 15.87 -24.06
C GLN A 347 12.34 16.37 -22.61
N ILE A 348 12.27 15.47 -21.61
CA ILE A 348 12.40 15.84 -20.20
C ILE A 348 13.74 16.52 -19.94
N HIS A 349 14.84 15.98 -20.49
CA HIS A 349 16.16 16.62 -20.38
C HIS A 349 16.18 18.01 -21.03
N GLN A 350 15.53 18.20 -22.17
CA GLN A 350 15.42 19.51 -22.84
C GLN A 350 14.57 20.53 -22.05
N ILE A 351 13.64 20.08 -21.22
CA ILE A 351 12.86 20.98 -20.35
C ILE A 351 13.68 21.36 -19.10
N SER A 352 14.59 20.47 -18.67
CA SER A 352 15.43 20.69 -17.47
C SER A 352 16.57 21.71 -17.65
N TYR A 353 16.97 21.99 -18.90
CA TYR A 353 18.08 22.89 -19.28
C TYR A 353 17.68 23.73 -20.49
#